data_AF-A0A2V6DSI5-F1
#
_entry.id   AF-A0A2V6DSI5-F1
#
_cell.length_a   1.000
_cell.length_b   1.000
_cell.length_c   1.000
_cell.angle_alpha   90.00
_cell.angle_beta   90.00
_cell.angle_gamma   90.00
#
_symmetry.space_group_name_H-M   'P 1'
#
loop_
_entity.id
_entity.type
_entity.pdbx_description
1 polymer ?
#
loop_
_entity_poly.entity_id
_entity_poly.type
_entity_poly.pdbx_seq_one_letter_code
_entity_poly.pdbx_strand_id
1 'polypeptide(L)'
;EFTKRQVEQLGILIRNPARLTDGRYAFSEQQADEILNLRLYQLTGLEREKIVNEYKELVETINDLRDILAKEQRVFSIIKKELREIRDKYGSPRLTEIAPDEAEINIEDLIVNEGCIISITHAGFIKRTAVSAFRAQRRGGKGVIGMQTRDGATEEDEGDFVQHLFAATTHDYLMFFTATGRAYVEKVYEIPEMGRAAKGRSIANILELKPDEKIAATIRIQSKKSGTGPNAVDQTWDE
;
A
#
# COMPACT_ATOMS: atom_id res chain seq x y z
N GLU A 1 -46.94 -53.63 5.90
CA GLU A 1 -45.65 -53.32 5.25
C GLU A 1 -45.92 -52.81 3.85
N PHE A 2 -45.30 -51.69 3.47
CA PHE A 2 -45.49 -51.09 2.14
C PHE A 2 -44.29 -51.42 1.26
N THR A 3 -44.52 -51.80 0.02
CA THR A 3 -43.43 -51.97 -0.95
C THR A 3 -42.85 -50.61 -1.32
N LYS A 4 -41.57 -50.56 -1.71
CA LYS A 4 -40.91 -49.32 -2.14
C LYS A 4 -41.73 -48.52 -3.17
N ARG A 5 -42.30 -49.19 -4.17
CA ARG A 5 -43.14 -48.57 -5.22
C ARG A 5 -44.41 -47.93 -4.67
N GLN A 6 -45.03 -48.53 -3.65
CA GLN A 6 -46.25 -47.97 -3.03
C GLN A 6 -45.93 -46.71 -2.22
N VAL A 7 -44.79 -46.70 -1.51
CA VAL A 7 -44.33 -45.53 -0.76
C VAL A 7 -43.98 -44.37 -1.70
N GLU A 8 -43.34 -44.67 -2.83
CA GLU A 8 -43.06 -43.68 -3.88
C GLU A 8 -44.34 -43.16 -4.54
N GLN A 9 -45.35 -44.01 -4.77
CA GLN A 9 -46.67 -43.56 -5.27
C GLN A 9 -47.41 -42.64 -4.29
N LEU A 10 -47.17 -42.80 -2.98
CA LEU A 10 -47.71 -41.89 -1.95
C LEU A 10 -46.92 -40.57 -1.87
N GLY A 11 -45.90 -40.39 -2.72
CA GLY A 11 -45.04 -39.20 -2.76
C GLY A 11 -43.98 -39.17 -1.66
N ILE A 12 -43.85 -40.23 -0.85
CA ILE A 12 -42.95 -40.25 0.31
C ILE A 12 -41.51 -40.50 -0.16
N LEU A 13 -40.66 -39.50 0.02
CA LEU A 13 -39.24 -39.56 -0.33
C LEU A 13 -38.44 -40.40 0.69
N ILE A 14 -37.94 -41.56 0.28
CA ILE A 14 -37.11 -42.43 1.14
C ILE A 14 -35.69 -41.86 1.20
N ARG A 15 -35.37 -41.14 2.28
CA ARG A 15 -34.08 -40.44 2.45
C ARG A 15 -32.94 -41.32 2.95
N ASN A 16 -33.24 -42.42 3.64
CA ASN A 16 -32.23 -43.32 4.20
C ASN A 16 -32.50 -44.76 3.74
N PRO A 17 -31.54 -45.42 3.05
CA PRO A 17 -31.71 -46.80 2.59
C PRO A 17 -31.87 -47.81 3.73
N ALA A 18 -31.42 -47.51 4.96
CA ALA A 18 -31.62 -48.34 6.14
C ALA A 18 -33.10 -48.45 6.58
N ARG A 19 -34.00 -47.67 5.96
CA ARG A 19 -35.46 -47.78 6.16
C ARG A 19 -36.12 -48.84 5.29
N LEU A 20 -35.35 -49.52 4.44
CA LEU A 20 -35.81 -50.62 3.61
C LEU A 20 -35.30 -51.94 4.18
N THR A 21 -36.20 -52.80 4.66
CA THR A 21 -35.90 -54.17 5.07
C THR A 21 -36.51 -55.10 4.03
N ASP A 22 -35.70 -55.92 3.36
CA ASP A 22 -36.12 -56.83 2.28
C ASP A 22 -37.01 -56.16 1.19
N GLY A 23 -36.68 -54.91 0.82
CA GLY A 23 -37.40 -54.15 -0.20
C GLY A 23 -38.75 -53.55 0.25
N ARG A 24 -39.08 -53.66 1.54
CA ARG A 24 -40.27 -53.09 2.17
C ARG A 24 -39.90 -51.95 3.11
N TYR A 25 -40.78 -50.95 3.19
CA TYR A 25 -40.60 -49.81 4.08
C TYR A 25 -40.90 -50.19 5.53
N ALA A 26 -39.92 -50.00 6.40
CA ALA A 26 -40.02 -50.24 7.83
C ALA A 26 -40.21 -48.91 8.58
N PHE A 27 -41.23 -48.85 9.44
CA PHE A 27 -41.48 -47.70 10.31
C PHE A 27 -40.43 -47.61 11.43
N SER A 28 -40.13 -46.39 11.89
CA SER A 28 -39.42 -46.22 13.16
C SER A 28 -40.37 -46.44 14.34
N GLU A 29 -39.81 -46.69 15.52
CA GLU A 29 -40.56 -46.74 16.79
C GLU A 29 -41.39 -45.45 16.99
N GLN A 30 -40.76 -44.28 16.82
CA GLN A 30 -41.47 -42.99 16.84
C GLN A 30 -42.62 -42.88 15.83
N GLN A 31 -42.46 -43.40 14.61
CA GLN A 31 -43.54 -43.40 13.62
C GLN A 31 -44.67 -44.34 14.02
N ALA A 32 -44.36 -45.48 14.64
CA ALA A 32 -45.35 -46.42 15.14
C ALA A 32 -46.16 -45.80 16.31
N ASP A 33 -45.50 -45.12 17.24
CA ASP A 33 -46.16 -44.41 18.35
C ASP A 33 -47.10 -43.31 17.83
N GLU A 34 -46.67 -42.52 16.85
CA GLU A 34 -47.53 -41.50 16.24
C GLU A 34 -48.75 -42.10 15.52
N ILE A 35 -48.59 -43.26 14.88
CA ILE A 35 -49.72 -43.98 14.27
C ILE A 35 -50.70 -44.45 15.36
N LEU A 36 -50.21 -44.94 16.49
CA LEU A 36 -51.04 -45.36 17.63
C LEU A 36 -51.82 -44.18 18.26
N ASN A 37 -51.24 -42.98 18.22
CA ASN A 37 -51.84 -41.77 18.76
C ASN A 37 -52.82 -41.06 17.79
N LEU A 38 -53.03 -41.59 16.58
CA LEU A 38 -53.97 -41.02 15.62
C LEU A 38 -55.41 -41.04 16.14
N ARG A 39 -56.14 -39.95 15.90
CA ARG A 39 -57.56 -39.77 16.28
C ARG A 39 -58.46 -39.94 15.06
N LEU A 40 -59.65 -40.51 15.26
CA LEU A 40 -60.60 -40.83 14.17
C LEU A 40 -60.96 -39.65 13.27
N TYR A 41 -61.01 -38.42 13.78
CA TYR A 41 -61.31 -37.23 12.96
C TYR A 41 -60.19 -36.86 11.98
N GLN A 42 -58.95 -37.30 12.22
CA GLN A 42 -57.79 -37.05 11.35
C GLN A 42 -57.80 -37.94 10.09
N LEU A 43 -58.71 -38.93 10.04
CA LEU A 43 -58.90 -39.82 8.90
C LEU A 43 -59.91 -39.27 7.88
N THR A 44 -60.39 -38.04 8.08
CA THR A 44 -61.29 -37.37 7.12
C THR A 44 -60.53 -36.97 5.85
N GLY A 45 -61.25 -36.87 4.72
CA GLY A 45 -60.65 -36.47 3.44
C GLY A 45 -59.95 -35.11 3.50
N LEU A 46 -60.52 -34.15 4.24
CA LEU A 46 -59.98 -32.80 4.40
C LEU A 46 -58.64 -32.81 5.15
N GLU A 47 -58.53 -33.56 6.25
CA GLU A 47 -57.29 -33.67 7.02
C GLU A 47 -56.19 -34.38 6.21
N ARG A 48 -56.56 -35.41 5.45
CA ARG A 48 -55.64 -36.06 4.52
C ARG A 48 -55.10 -35.09 3.47
N GLU A 49 -55.96 -34.25 2.90
CA GLU A 49 -55.55 -33.25 1.89
C GLU A 49 -54.60 -32.20 2.48
N LYS A 50 -54.89 -31.71 3.69
CA LYS A 50 -53.98 -30.79 4.41
C LYS A 50 -52.60 -31.38 4.59
N ILE A 51 -52.50 -32.62 5.09
CA ILE A 51 -51.22 -33.31 5.32
C ILE A 51 -50.47 -33.48 3.99
N VAL A 52 -51.16 -33.84 2.91
CA VAL A 52 -50.54 -34.00 1.60
C VAL A 52 -50.00 -32.67 1.07
N ASN A 53 -50.71 -31.57 1.28
CA ASN A 53 -50.27 -30.24 0.86
C ASN A 53 -49.07 -29.75 1.70
N GLU A 54 -49.15 -29.86 3.02
CA GLU A 54 -48.04 -29.54 3.93
C GLU A 54 -46.78 -30.35 3.59
N TYR A 55 -46.95 -31.65 3.33
CA TYR A 55 -45.84 -32.50 2.91
C TYR A 55 -45.17 -32.01 1.62
N LYS A 56 -45.95 -31.60 0.62
CA LYS A 56 -45.41 -31.05 -0.64
C LYS A 56 -44.62 -29.77 -0.41
N GLU A 57 -45.18 -28.82 0.34
CA GLU A 57 -44.52 -27.55 0.69
C GLU A 57 -43.21 -27.78 1.46
N LEU A 58 -43.20 -28.73 2.40
CA LEU A 58 -42.00 -29.13 3.13
C LEU A 58 -40.94 -29.73 2.20
N VAL A 59 -41.34 -30.58 1.25
CA VAL A 59 -40.41 -31.16 0.28
C VAL A 59 -39.81 -30.09 -0.61
N GLU A 60 -40.60 -29.13 -1.09
CA GLU A 60 -40.12 -27.98 -1.87
C GLU A 60 -39.11 -27.14 -1.07
N THR A 61 -39.46 -26.80 0.18
CA THR A 61 -38.58 -26.05 1.08
C THR A 61 -37.26 -26.77 1.31
N ILE A 62 -37.30 -28.09 1.54
CA ILE A 62 -36.08 -28.89 1.77
C ILE A 62 -35.21 -28.93 0.52
N ASN A 63 -35.79 -29.05 -0.67
CA ASN A 63 -35.03 -29.03 -1.91
C ASN A 63 -34.37 -27.66 -2.13
N ASP A 64 -35.08 -26.57 -1.85
CA ASP A 64 -34.54 -25.21 -1.93
C ASP A 64 -33.37 -24.99 -0.97
N LEU A 65 -33.53 -25.38 0.30
CA LEU A 65 -32.47 -25.28 1.31
C LEU A 65 -31.25 -26.15 0.95
N ARG A 66 -31.47 -27.34 0.39
CA ARG A 66 -30.37 -28.20 -0.09
C ARG A 66 -29.66 -27.60 -1.30
N ASP A 67 -30.38 -26.94 -2.20
CA ASP A 67 -29.78 -26.22 -3.34
C ASP A 67 -28.90 -25.06 -2.86
N ILE A 68 -29.34 -24.32 -1.84
CA ILE A 68 -28.55 -23.28 -1.18
C ILE A 68 -27.27 -23.87 -0.58
N LEU A 69 -27.38 -24.95 0.19
CA LEU A 69 -26.21 -25.58 0.83
C LEU A 69 -25.22 -26.20 -0.17
N ALA A 70 -25.71 -26.67 -1.33
CA ALA A 70 -24.87 -27.29 -2.36
C ALA A 70 -24.15 -26.28 -3.27
N LYS A 71 -24.72 -25.08 -3.48
CA LYS A 71 -24.21 -24.06 -4.40
C LYS A 71 -23.75 -22.82 -3.67
N GLU A 72 -22.44 -22.67 -3.51
CA GLU A 72 -21.82 -21.52 -2.85
C GLU A 72 -22.22 -20.17 -3.51
N GLN A 73 -22.34 -20.12 -4.84
CA GLN A 73 -22.77 -18.91 -5.56
C GLN A 73 -24.16 -18.43 -5.12
N ARG A 74 -25.05 -19.37 -4.77
CA ARG A 74 -26.40 -19.07 -4.31
C ARG A 74 -26.37 -18.48 -2.90
N VAL A 75 -25.51 -19.00 -2.02
CA VAL A 75 -25.27 -18.44 -0.68
C VAL A 75 -24.80 -16.99 -0.78
N PHE A 76 -23.78 -16.70 -1.60
CA PHE A 76 -23.30 -15.32 -1.79
C PHE A 76 -24.37 -14.39 -2.38
N SER A 77 -25.23 -14.91 -3.25
CA SER A 77 -26.33 -14.13 -3.82
C SER A 77 -27.33 -13.72 -2.74
N ILE A 78 -27.65 -14.63 -1.80
CA ILE A 78 -28.53 -14.35 -0.66
C ILE A 78 -27.88 -13.32 0.27
N ILE A 79 -26.61 -13.55 0.67
CA ILE A 79 -25.86 -12.63 1.54
C ILE A 79 -25.82 -11.22 0.93
N LYS A 80 -25.52 -11.11 -0.37
CA LYS A 80 -25.47 -9.82 -1.06
C LYS A 80 -26.81 -9.11 -1.08
N LYS A 81 -27.91 -9.86 -1.22
CA LYS A 81 -29.27 -9.32 -1.18
C LYS A 81 -29.59 -8.79 0.22
N GLU A 82 -29.37 -9.60 1.25
CA GLU A 82 -29.62 -9.24 2.64
C GLU A 82 -28.78 -8.03 3.09
N LEU A 83 -27.49 -7.99 2.75
CA LEU A 83 -26.62 -6.86 3.06
C LEU A 83 -27.09 -5.55 2.39
N ARG A 84 -27.65 -5.63 1.18
CA ARG A 84 -28.23 -4.47 0.50
C ARG A 84 -29.51 -4.01 1.18
N GLU A 85 -30.39 -4.93 1.57
CA GLU A 85 -31.60 -4.59 2.33
C GLU A 85 -31.26 -3.93 3.67
N ILE A 86 -30.22 -4.41 4.37
CA ILE A 86 -29.72 -3.77 5.61
C ILE A 86 -29.17 -2.38 5.32
N ARG A 87 -28.34 -2.22 4.29
CA ARG A 87 -27.80 -0.92 3.89
C ARG A 87 -28.92 0.07 3.54
N ASP A 88 -29.95 -0.36 2.84
CA ASP A 88 -31.03 0.53 2.40
C ASP A 88 -31.97 0.90 3.56
N LYS A 89 -32.11 0.01 4.55
CA LYS A 89 -32.94 0.25 5.75
C LYS A 89 -32.23 1.07 6.83
N TYR A 90 -30.91 0.91 6.99
CA TYR A 90 -30.14 1.49 8.10
C TYR A 90 -28.99 2.39 7.66
N GLY A 91 -28.84 2.64 6.36
CA GLY A 91 -27.79 3.50 5.83
C GLY A 91 -27.99 4.96 6.24
N SER A 92 -26.96 5.55 6.84
CA SER A 92 -26.87 6.98 7.09
C SER A 92 -25.78 7.62 6.23
N PRO A 93 -25.94 8.88 5.80
CA PRO A 93 -24.88 9.60 5.12
C PRO A 93 -23.68 9.78 6.05
N ARG A 94 -22.48 9.81 5.47
CA ARG A 94 -21.26 10.11 6.21
C ARG A 94 -21.34 11.53 6.76
N LEU A 95 -21.13 11.68 8.08
CA LEU A 95 -21.14 12.98 8.75
C LEU A 95 -19.80 13.72 8.66
N THR A 96 -18.71 12.98 8.45
CA THR A 96 -17.35 13.54 8.37
C THR A 96 -16.94 13.77 6.92
N GLU A 97 -16.30 14.90 6.67
CA GLU A 97 -15.63 15.18 5.41
C GLU A 97 -14.22 14.58 5.43
N ILE A 98 -13.81 14.00 4.31
CA ILE A 98 -12.42 13.59 4.11
C ILE A 98 -11.72 14.81 3.56
N ALA A 99 -11.09 15.59 4.44
CA ALA A 99 -10.16 16.60 4.01
C ALA A 99 -8.88 15.93 3.49
N PRO A 100 -8.29 16.43 2.39
CA PRO A 100 -6.90 16.09 2.09
C PRO A 100 -6.05 16.49 3.30
N ASP A 101 -5.10 15.63 3.66
CA ASP A 101 -4.16 15.93 4.72
C ASP A 101 -3.45 17.25 4.37
N GLU A 102 -3.48 18.24 5.26
CA GLU A 102 -2.74 19.49 5.09
C GLU A 102 -1.26 19.15 5.26
N ALA A 103 -0.64 18.71 4.16
CA ALA A 103 0.77 18.45 3.93
C ALA A 103 1.49 17.74 5.08
N GLU A 104 1.92 16.50 4.84
CA GLU A 104 3.14 16.00 5.49
C GLU A 104 4.20 17.10 5.36
N ILE A 105 4.61 17.70 6.49
CA ILE A 105 5.66 18.72 6.50
C ILE A 105 6.87 18.04 5.87
N ASN A 106 7.20 18.43 4.64
CA ASN A 106 8.38 17.90 3.99
C ASN A 106 9.57 18.39 4.81
N ILE A 107 10.54 17.51 5.07
CA ILE A 107 11.75 17.89 5.81
C ILE A 107 12.43 19.09 5.13
N GLU A 108 12.30 19.21 3.80
CA GLU A 108 12.76 20.37 3.03
C GLU A 108 12.15 21.71 3.48
N ASP A 109 10.89 21.74 3.92
CA ASP A 109 10.21 22.96 4.38
C ASP A 109 10.74 23.45 5.73
N LEU A 110 11.36 22.56 6.51
CA LEU A 110 12.07 22.91 7.74
C LEU A 110 13.49 23.45 7.48
N ILE A 111 13.99 23.31 6.26
CA ILE A 111 15.35 23.73 5.88
C ILE A 111 15.28 25.13 5.25
N VAL A 112 16.02 26.06 5.84
CA VAL A 112 16.10 27.44 5.35
C VAL A 112 16.72 27.47 3.95
N ASN A 113 16.07 28.19 3.03
CA ASN A 113 16.61 28.47 1.70
C ASN A 113 17.69 29.57 1.77
N GLU A 114 18.94 29.18 1.90
CA GLU A 114 20.08 30.11 2.00
C GLU A 114 21.18 29.83 0.97
N GLY A 115 21.98 30.86 0.68
CA GLY A 115 23.14 30.73 -0.22
C GLY A 115 24.28 29.97 0.45
N CYS A 116 24.79 28.96 -0.23
CA CYS A 116 25.96 28.18 0.18
C CYS A 116 26.97 28.05 -0.97
N ILE A 117 28.22 27.75 -0.61
CA ILE A 117 29.29 27.44 -1.54
C ILE A 117 29.53 25.94 -1.48
N ILE A 118 29.49 25.30 -2.65
CA ILE A 118 29.82 23.89 -2.82
C ILE A 118 31.26 23.82 -3.31
N SER A 119 32.05 23.00 -2.63
CA SER A 119 33.44 22.72 -2.99
C SER A 119 33.59 21.22 -3.22
N ILE A 120 34.11 20.86 -4.39
CA ILE A 120 34.40 19.47 -4.77
C ILE A 120 35.88 19.38 -5.11
N THR A 121 36.57 18.42 -4.51
CA THR A 121 37.99 18.14 -4.81
C THR A 121 38.16 17.10 -5.89
N HIS A 122 39.36 17.04 -6.47
CA HIS A 122 39.70 16.03 -7.48
C HIS A 122 39.60 14.59 -6.95
N ALA A 123 39.96 14.38 -5.67
CA ALA A 123 39.79 13.09 -5.00
C ALA A 123 38.32 12.76 -4.63
N GLY A 124 37.36 13.60 -5.03
CA GLY A 124 35.93 13.35 -4.83
C GLY A 124 35.44 13.65 -3.42
N PHE A 125 36.06 14.60 -2.70
CA PHE A 125 35.49 15.12 -1.46
C PHE A 125 34.57 16.30 -1.77
N ILE A 126 33.37 16.29 -1.17
CA ILE A 126 32.39 17.36 -1.28
C ILE A 126 32.03 17.91 0.10
N LYS A 127 31.75 19.21 0.14
CA LYS A 127 31.10 19.86 1.28
C LYS A 127 30.27 21.05 0.83
N ARG A 128 29.30 21.42 1.65
CA ARG A 128 28.67 22.73 1.60
C ARG A 128 29.18 23.60 2.75
N THR A 129 29.34 24.87 2.48
CA THR A 129 29.66 25.88 3.49
C THR A 129 28.76 27.09 3.27
N ALA A 130 28.07 27.54 4.31
CA ALA A 130 27.24 28.73 4.22
C ALA A 130 28.04 29.95 3.71
N VAL A 131 27.46 30.76 2.82
CA VAL A 131 28.12 31.97 2.29
C VAL A 131 28.48 32.93 3.41
N SER A 132 27.68 32.96 4.48
CA SER A 132 27.91 33.75 5.70
C SER A 132 29.25 33.47 6.37
N ALA A 133 29.83 32.27 6.20
CA ALA A 133 31.14 31.93 6.72
C ALA A 133 32.29 32.69 6.00
N PHE A 134 32.05 33.18 4.79
CA PHE A 134 33.02 33.94 4.00
C PHE A 134 32.81 35.44 4.21
N ARG A 135 33.57 36.02 5.15
CA ARG A 135 33.58 37.46 5.37
C ARG A 135 34.18 38.19 4.18
N ALA A 136 33.53 39.27 3.73
CA ALA A 136 34.08 40.16 2.72
C ALA A 136 35.44 40.73 3.17
N GLN A 137 36.47 40.53 2.35
CA GLN A 137 37.81 41.05 2.58
C GLN A 137 38.07 42.25 1.67
N ARG A 138 38.80 43.26 2.18
CA ARG A 138 39.24 44.41 1.38
C ARG A 138 40.29 43.97 0.36
N ARG A 139 40.35 44.67 -0.79
CA ARG A 139 41.39 44.46 -1.81
C ARG A 139 42.78 44.56 -1.16
N GLY A 140 43.69 43.64 -1.51
CA GLY A 140 45.06 43.57 -0.98
C GLY A 140 45.24 42.77 0.31
N GLY A 141 44.18 42.17 0.88
CA GLY A 141 44.30 41.30 2.04
C GLY A 141 44.69 39.85 1.69
N LYS A 142 45.38 39.16 2.60
CA LYS A 142 45.70 37.71 2.49
C LYS A 142 44.41 36.89 2.49
N GLY A 143 44.13 36.16 1.40
CA GLY A 143 42.88 35.40 1.22
C GLY A 143 42.59 34.42 2.36
N VAL A 144 41.31 34.14 2.57
CA VAL A 144 40.86 33.22 3.63
C VAL A 144 40.79 31.79 3.08
N ILE A 145 41.24 30.81 3.88
CA ILE A 145 41.22 29.39 3.51
C ILE A 145 39.77 28.93 3.32
N GLY A 146 39.42 28.49 2.11
CA GLY A 146 38.09 27.98 1.76
C GLY A 146 37.93 26.47 1.88
N MET A 147 39.03 25.72 1.79
CA MET A 147 39.07 24.28 1.97
C MET A 147 40.51 23.85 2.26
N GLN A 148 40.70 22.95 3.25
CA GLN A 148 41.93 22.17 3.30
C GLN A 148 41.72 20.93 2.45
N THR A 149 42.73 20.56 1.67
CA THR A 149 42.72 19.35 0.87
C THR A 149 43.58 18.29 1.55
N ARG A 150 43.57 17.06 1.02
CA ARG A 150 44.46 16.01 1.51
C ARG A 150 45.87 16.25 0.99
N ASP A 151 46.85 16.32 1.89
CA ASP A 151 48.25 16.38 1.48
C ASP A 151 48.66 15.09 0.75
N GLY A 152 49.63 15.21 -0.16
CA GLY A 152 50.26 14.06 -0.80
C GLY A 152 50.90 13.14 0.23
N ALA A 153 50.81 11.83 0.02
CA ALA A 153 51.41 10.86 0.95
C ALA A 153 52.94 10.78 0.80
N THR A 154 53.45 11.23 -0.34
CA THR A 154 54.88 11.30 -0.68
C THR A 154 55.21 12.68 -1.26
N GLU A 155 56.49 13.05 -1.29
CA GLU A 155 56.96 14.32 -1.88
C GLU A 155 56.69 14.41 -3.40
N GLU A 156 56.42 13.27 -4.05
CA GLU A 156 56.09 13.16 -5.47
C GLU A 156 54.58 13.20 -5.75
N ASP A 157 53.74 12.92 -4.74
CA ASP A 157 52.29 13.00 -4.87
C ASP A 157 51.83 14.46 -4.74
N GLU A 158 51.41 15.06 -5.85
CA GLU A 158 50.68 16.32 -5.80
C GLU A 158 49.41 16.11 -4.95
N GLY A 159 49.29 16.85 -3.84
CA GLY A 159 48.15 16.76 -2.94
C GLY A 159 46.82 17.02 -3.65
N ASP A 160 45.71 16.65 -3.01
CA ASP A 160 44.38 16.90 -3.54
C ASP A 160 44.13 18.40 -3.71
N PHE A 161 43.28 18.78 -4.65
CA PHE A 161 42.96 20.18 -4.95
C PHE A 161 41.48 20.35 -5.25
N VAL A 162 40.97 21.57 -5.07
CA VAL A 162 39.57 21.89 -5.36
C VAL A 162 39.40 21.95 -6.88
N GLN A 163 38.60 21.03 -7.43
CA GLN A 163 38.30 20.94 -8.86
C GLN A 163 37.10 21.81 -9.24
N HIS A 164 36.05 21.82 -8.41
CA HIS A 164 34.85 22.62 -8.63
C HIS A 164 34.53 23.47 -7.41
N LEU A 165 34.24 24.75 -7.66
CA LEU A 165 33.74 25.67 -6.66
C LEU A 165 32.67 26.55 -7.29
N PHE A 166 31.46 26.48 -6.76
CA PHE A 166 30.33 27.27 -7.24
C PHE A 166 29.36 27.60 -6.11
N ALA A 167 28.59 28.67 -6.29
CA ALA A 167 27.51 29.04 -5.39
C ALA A 167 26.24 28.24 -5.74
N ALA A 168 25.47 27.87 -4.72
CA ALA A 168 24.16 27.23 -4.83
C ALA A 168 23.23 27.71 -3.70
N THR A 169 21.94 27.45 -3.80
CA THR A 169 21.04 27.54 -2.65
C THR A 169 20.86 26.16 -2.02
N THR A 170 20.43 26.09 -0.76
CA THR A 170 20.17 24.81 -0.08
C THR A 170 19.08 23.97 -0.75
N HIS A 171 18.13 24.60 -1.44
CA HIS A 171 17.02 23.92 -2.11
C HIS A 171 17.31 23.53 -3.56
N ASP A 172 18.44 23.98 -4.14
CA ASP A 172 18.87 23.55 -5.46
C ASP A 172 19.24 22.06 -5.50
N TYR A 173 19.33 21.52 -6.72
CA TYR A 173 19.73 20.15 -6.97
C TYR A 173 21.15 20.08 -7.52
N LEU A 174 21.88 19.04 -7.14
CA LEU A 174 23.15 18.63 -7.75
C LEU A 174 22.95 17.31 -8.47
N MET A 175 23.18 17.32 -9.78
CA MET A 175 23.23 16.12 -10.59
C MET A 175 24.67 15.65 -10.76
N PHE A 176 24.94 14.39 -10.43
CA PHE A 176 26.21 13.73 -10.63
C PHE A 176 26.06 12.68 -11.73
N PHE A 177 26.82 12.84 -12.81
CA PHE A 177 26.89 11.89 -13.91
C PHE A 177 28.12 11.03 -13.74
N THR A 178 27.95 9.71 -13.78
CA THR A 178 29.05 8.77 -13.64
C THR A 178 29.56 8.31 -15.00
N ALA A 179 30.81 7.85 -15.04
CA ALA A 179 31.43 7.30 -16.25
C ALA A 179 30.69 6.05 -16.80
N THR A 180 29.87 5.40 -15.96
CA THR A 180 29.05 4.25 -16.36
C THR A 180 27.70 4.66 -16.98
N GLY A 181 27.40 5.96 -17.02
CA GLY A 181 26.16 6.50 -17.58
C GLY A 181 24.99 6.61 -16.59
N ARG A 182 25.23 6.47 -15.28
CA ARG A 182 24.20 6.68 -14.25
C ARG A 182 24.18 8.15 -13.82
N ALA A 183 22.99 8.64 -13.51
CA ALA A 183 22.79 9.97 -12.95
C ALA A 183 22.25 9.83 -11.52
N TYR A 184 22.87 10.56 -10.59
CA TYR A 184 22.42 10.72 -9.22
C TYR A 184 21.98 12.16 -9.01
N VAL A 185 20.88 12.36 -8.30
CA VAL A 185 20.31 13.69 -8.05
C VAL A 185 20.10 13.83 -6.56
N GLU A 186 20.82 14.78 -5.95
CA GLU A 186 20.72 15.07 -4.52
C GLU A 186 20.39 16.55 -4.33
N LYS A 187 19.66 16.86 -3.26
CA LYS A 187 19.45 18.25 -2.84
C LYS A 187 20.74 18.78 -2.22
N VAL A 188 20.97 20.07 -2.41
CA VAL A 188 22.17 20.71 -1.84
C VAL A 188 22.20 20.60 -0.31
N TYR A 189 21.05 20.63 0.39
CA TYR A 189 21.02 20.49 1.84
C TYR A 189 21.45 19.11 2.36
N GLU A 190 21.42 18.06 1.52
CA GLU A 190 21.85 16.69 1.87
C GLU A 190 23.37 16.56 1.87
N ILE A 191 24.06 17.46 1.16
CA ILE A 191 25.52 17.59 1.25
C ILE A 191 25.89 18.06 2.66
N PRO A 192 26.90 17.44 3.31
CA PRO A 192 27.26 17.79 4.68
C PRO A 192 27.74 19.24 4.77
N GLU A 193 27.14 19.98 5.70
CA GLU A 193 27.60 21.31 6.06
C GLU A 193 28.84 21.21 6.92
N MET A 194 29.92 21.83 6.46
CA MET A 194 31.19 21.82 7.17
C MET A 194 31.84 23.20 7.14
N GLY A 195 32.69 23.45 8.15
CA GLY A 195 33.48 24.67 8.23
C GLY A 195 34.44 24.84 7.03
N ARG A 196 34.88 26.07 6.83
CA ARG A 196 35.77 26.43 5.70
C ARG A 196 37.09 25.65 5.69
N ALA A 197 37.67 25.36 6.84
CA ALA A 197 38.92 24.59 6.89
C ALA A 197 38.72 23.07 6.74
N ALA A 198 37.49 22.55 6.74
CA ALA A 198 37.25 21.11 6.67
C ALA A 198 37.54 20.53 5.28
N LYS A 199 37.95 19.25 5.24
CA LYS A 199 38.24 18.48 4.02
C LYS A 199 37.00 17.97 3.28
N GLY A 200 35.82 18.00 3.91
CA GLY A 200 34.59 17.46 3.32
C GLY A 200 34.43 15.95 3.54
N ARG A 201 33.41 15.37 2.90
CA ARG A 201 33.11 13.93 2.92
C ARG A 201 33.23 13.38 1.50
N SER A 202 33.63 12.11 1.36
CA SER A 202 33.71 11.46 0.05
C SER A 202 32.32 11.40 -0.60
N ILE A 203 32.22 11.82 -1.86
CA ILE A 203 30.99 11.75 -2.66
C ILE A 203 30.54 10.30 -2.84
N ALA A 204 31.48 9.37 -3.00
CA ALA A 204 31.17 7.94 -3.12
C ALA A 204 30.36 7.40 -1.93
N ASN A 205 30.60 7.93 -0.74
CA ASN A 205 29.89 7.56 0.48
C ASN A 205 28.53 8.26 0.63
N ILE A 206 28.32 9.39 -0.05
CA ILE A 206 27.04 10.12 -0.03
C ILE A 206 26.08 9.50 -1.05
N LEU A 207 26.57 9.24 -2.26
CA LEU A 207 25.78 8.70 -3.37
C LEU A 207 25.73 7.16 -3.42
N GLU A 208 26.39 6.49 -2.48
CA GLU A 208 26.54 5.02 -2.43
C GLU A 208 26.96 4.45 -3.79
N LEU A 209 28.07 4.97 -4.33
CA LEU A 209 28.59 4.57 -5.64
C LEU A 209 29.05 3.11 -5.62
N LYS A 210 28.95 2.42 -6.77
CA LYS A 210 29.53 1.09 -6.93
C LYS A 210 31.08 1.16 -6.91
N PRO A 211 31.78 0.06 -6.55
CA PRO A 211 33.24 0.06 -6.34
C PRO A 211 34.09 0.61 -7.50
N ASP A 212 33.60 0.55 -8.74
CA ASP A 212 34.30 1.00 -9.95
C ASP A 212 33.68 2.26 -10.58
N GLU A 213 32.71 2.88 -9.92
CA GLU A 213 31.96 4.00 -10.46
C GLU A 213 32.61 5.33 -10.11
N LYS A 214 33.04 6.08 -11.13
CA LYS A 214 33.63 7.42 -11.00
C LYS A 214 32.69 8.49 -11.51
N ILE A 215 32.70 9.66 -10.87
CA ILE A 215 31.94 10.82 -11.34
C ILE A 215 32.68 11.44 -12.52
N ALA A 216 31.97 11.64 -13.61
CA ALA A 216 32.45 12.27 -14.83
C ALA A 216 32.11 13.77 -14.87
N ALA A 217 30.91 14.15 -14.41
CA ALA A 217 30.48 15.54 -14.39
C ALA A 217 29.49 15.81 -13.25
N THR A 218 29.50 17.05 -12.76
CA THR A 218 28.53 17.56 -11.78
C THR A 218 27.88 18.82 -12.33
N ILE A 219 26.55 18.88 -12.28
CA ILE A 219 25.77 20.02 -12.76
C ILE A 219 24.83 20.49 -11.64
N ARG A 220 24.82 21.80 -11.38
CA ARG A 220 23.83 22.43 -10.52
C ARG A 220 22.56 22.71 -11.32
N ILE A 221 21.42 22.31 -10.79
CA ILE A 221 20.11 22.69 -11.30
C ILE A 221 19.43 23.58 -10.28
N GLN A 222 19.04 24.77 -10.74
CA GLN A 222 18.35 25.74 -9.92
C GLN A 222 16.92 25.27 -9.66
N SER A 223 16.53 25.19 -8.39
CA SER A 223 15.16 24.80 -8.06
C SER A 223 14.17 25.91 -8.42
N LYS A 224 13.09 25.53 -9.11
CA LYS A 224 11.97 26.40 -9.44
C LYS A 224 10.73 25.88 -8.73
N LYS A 225 10.25 26.63 -7.73
CA LYS A 225 8.97 26.35 -7.06
C LYS A 225 7.92 27.38 -7.45
N SER A 226 6.72 26.92 -7.80
CA SER A 226 5.56 27.78 -7.99
C SER A 226 4.64 27.71 -6.76
N GLY A 227 4.30 28.87 -6.20
CA GLY A 227 3.51 28.98 -4.98
C GLY A 227 4.36 29.24 -3.72
N THR A 228 3.69 29.40 -2.59
CA THR A 228 4.32 29.66 -1.28
C THR A 228 3.69 28.76 -0.23
N GLY A 229 4.50 28.15 0.63
CA GLY A 229 4.04 27.26 1.71
C GLY A 229 3.78 25.83 1.25
N PRO A 230 2.93 25.07 1.97
CA PRO A 230 2.77 23.61 1.78
C PRO A 230 2.19 23.20 0.42
N ASN A 231 1.63 24.15 -0.34
CA ASN A 231 1.10 23.92 -1.70
C ASN A 231 2.11 24.29 -2.80
N ALA A 232 3.38 24.53 -2.45
CA ALA A 232 4.41 24.83 -3.44
C ALA A 232 4.67 23.58 -4.29
N VAL A 233 4.42 23.71 -5.59
CA VAL A 233 4.71 22.64 -6.56
C VAL A 233 6.12 22.85 -7.08
N ASP A 234 6.93 21.80 -7.05
CA ASP A 234 8.25 21.78 -7.67
C ASP A 234 8.11 21.67 -9.19
N GLN A 235 8.47 22.74 -9.90
CA GLN A 235 8.47 22.84 -11.36
C GLN A 235 9.88 22.81 -11.93
N THR A 236 10.87 22.35 -11.14
CA THR A 236 12.28 22.34 -11.55
C THR A 236 12.50 21.53 -12.84
N TRP A 237 11.69 20.50 -13.05
CA TRP A 237 11.81 19.53 -14.15
C TRP A 237 10.78 19.75 -15.27
N ASP A 238 9.91 20.74 -15.13
CA ASP A 238 8.94 21.09 -16.17
C ASP A 238 9.64 21.88 -17.28
N GLU A 239 9.27 21.60 -18.54
CA GLU A 239 9.81 22.26 -19.76
C GLU A 239 9.46 23.75 -19.86
#